data_AF-A0A0F9DEG5-F1
#
_entry.id   AF-A0A0F9DEG5-F1
#
_cell.length_a   1.000
_cell.length_b   1.000
_cell.length_c   1.000
_cell.angle_alpha   90.00
_cell.angle_beta   90.00
_cell.angle_gamma   90.00
#
_symmetry.space_group_name_H-M   'P 1'
#
loop_
_entity.id
_entity.type
_entity.pdbx_description
1 polymer ?
#
loop_
_entity_poly.entity_id
_entity_poly.type
_entity_poly.pdbx_seq_one_letter_code
_entity_poly.pdbx_strand_id
1 'polypeptide(L)'
;MAQTDRATGYQGDLAVKAPVLVASTGNLTLSSTQTIDGIAVSDGDRVLVKDQTTVSENGIYLADTGDWGRDKDFDGAKDVVRGTVIHVSTGSANGDLWFSVTSTGNNIPGTDNITFAQTAGLTATNVLAGSLDTDSNAINFSEGAAVASDSTTNIWVVDGNTVHITGGVSITSLSTAPRIGALRHVIFDSTLVLTAGANLTLPSSTDIVTAANDAAVFYADSTTLIRCLDYLPKDGRPTTRNETLETVSSAGAAISGTGFTVLSSDSTSGTTPYLVGKPGPGVQKDIHLQTSATLITLNTTAPTILFQGTSLGIGATVGSTVLSVSSSAVGISGTIMLRGLSDTVWSIANFPSYMIVSS
;
A
#
# COMPACT_ATOMS: atom_id res chain seq x y z
N MET A 1 -43.29 -9.96 -41.56
CA MET A 1 -42.95 -9.58 -42.94
C MET A 1 -41.61 -8.85 -42.87
N ALA A 2 -40.51 -9.51 -43.23
CA ALA A 2 -39.27 -8.80 -43.48
C ALA A 2 -39.48 -7.93 -44.72
N GLN A 3 -39.43 -6.62 -44.54
CA GLN A 3 -39.66 -5.66 -45.62
C GLN A 3 -38.39 -5.57 -46.46
N THR A 4 -38.40 -6.17 -47.65
CA THR A 4 -37.36 -5.90 -48.65
C THR A 4 -37.72 -4.59 -49.38
N ASP A 5 -37.22 -3.45 -48.89
CA ASP A 5 -37.24 -2.22 -49.69
C ASP A 5 -36.11 -2.25 -50.72
N ARG A 6 -36.47 -2.61 -51.95
CA ARG A 6 -35.53 -2.69 -53.08
C ARG A 6 -35.13 -1.33 -53.64
N ALA A 7 -35.66 -0.21 -53.13
CA ALA A 7 -35.34 1.13 -53.62
C ALA A 7 -34.15 1.79 -52.90
N THR A 8 -33.77 1.31 -51.70
CA THR A 8 -32.71 1.93 -50.87
C THR A 8 -31.55 0.99 -50.51
N GLY A 9 -31.62 -0.30 -50.85
CA GLY A 9 -30.53 -1.26 -50.65
C GLY A 9 -30.29 -1.65 -49.18
N TYR A 10 -31.24 -1.38 -48.29
CA TYR A 10 -31.14 -1.71 -46.88
C TYR A 10 -31.41 -3.21 -46.65
N GLN A 11 -30.34 -3.99 -46.47
CA GLN A 11 -30.41 -5.32 -45.86
C GLN A 11 -30.45 -5.10 -44.35
N GLY A 12 -31.62 -5.26 -43.71
CA GLY A 12 -31.66 -5.46 -42.26
C GLY A 12 -30.72 -6.63 -41.92
N ASP A 13 -29.95 -6.51 -40.84
CA ASP A 13 -29.09 -7.59 -40.32
C ASP A 13 -27.79 -7.89 -41.09
N LEU A 14 -27.28 -6.97 -41.93
CA LEU A 14 -25.95 -7.16 -42.56
C LEU A 14 -24.79 -7.04 -41.57
N ALA A 15 -24.86 -6.05 -40.67
CA ALA A 15 -23.78 -5.75 -39.72
C ALA A 15 -23.81 -6.68 -38.50
N VAL A 16 -25.00 -6.98 -37.98
CA VAL A 16 -25.19 -7.82 -36.79
C VAL A 16 -26.26 -8.85 -37.12
N LYS A 17 -25.92 -10.14 -37.01
CA LYS A 17 -26.88 -11.22 -37.19
C LYS A 17 -27.66 -11.46 -35.92
N ALA A 18 -28.84 -12.07 -36.06
CA ALA A 18 -29.53 -12.59 -34.90
C ALA A 18 -28.62 -13.59 -34.14
N PRO A 19 -28.74 -13.74 -32.82
CA PRO A 19 -27.88 -14.63 -32.05
C PRO A 19 -27.98 -16.09 -32.46
N VAL A 20 -26.92 -16.84 -32.20
CA VAL A 20 -26.89 -18.31 -32.29
C VAL A 20 -26.90 -18.92 -30.89
N LEU A 21 -27.42 -20.13 -30.75
CA LEU A 21 -27.43 -20.85 -29.48
C LEU A 21 -26.02 -21.19 -29.03
N VAL A 22 -25.21 -21.75 -29.94
CA VAL A 22 -23.86 -22.25 -29.67
C VAL A 22 -22.96 -22.10 -30.91
N ALA A 23 -21.64 -22.13 -30.70
CA ALA A 23 -20.65 -22.14 -31.77
C ALA A 23 -19.80 -23.41 -31.74
N SER A 24 -19.35 -23.87 -32.91
CA SER A 24 -18.46 -25.01 -33.03
C SER A 24 -17.16 -24.81 -32.23
N THR A 25 -16.58 -25.91 -31.75
CA THR A 25 -15.23 -25.99 -31.15
C THR A 25 -14.27 -26.84 -32.00
N GLY A 26 -14.72 -27.26 -33.18
CA GLY A 26 -14.04 -28.16 -34.11
C GLY A 26 -14.96 -28.52 -35.28
N ASN A 27 -14.48 -29.37 -36.20
CA ASN A 27 -15.22 -29.80 -37.37
C ASN A 27 -16.51 -30.54 -36.96
N LEU A 28 -17.64 -30.16 -37.54
CA LEU A 28 -18.95 -30.77 -37.29
C LEU A 28 -19.38 -31.61 -38.49
N THR A 29 -20.18 -32.65 -38.24
CA THR A 29 -21.00 -33.26 -39.30
C THR A 29 -22.21 -32.36 -39.49
N LEU A 30 -22.48 -31.83 -40.69
CA LEU A 30 -23.61 -30.93 -40.92
C LEU A 30 -24.92 -31.69 -41.16
N SER A 31 -25.20 -32.66 -40.30
CA SER A 31 -26.42 -33.44 -40.26
C SER A 31 -26.64 -34.05 -38.88
N SER A 32 -27.88 -34.40 -38.58
CA SER A 32 -28.32 -34.93 -37.28
C SER A 32 -28.04 -34.02 -36.09
N THR A 33 -28.79 -34.20 -35.01
CA THR A 33 -28.59 -33.44 -33.77
C THR A 33 -27.30 -33.90 -33.07
N GLN A 34 -26.58 -32.95 -32.47
CA GLN A 34 -25.25 -33.17 -31.88
C GLN A 34 -25.13 -32.45 -30.53
N THR A 35 -24.08 -32.78 -29.78
CA THR A 35 -23.65 -31.97 -28.64
C THR A 35 -22.46 -31.12 -29.06
N ILE A 36 -22.60 -29.80 -29.00
CA ILE A 36 -21.61 -28.82 -29.44
C ILE A 36 -21.31 -27.92 -28.25
N ASP A 37 -20.03 -27.76 -27.93
CA ASP A 37 -19.57 -26.94 -26.79
C ASP A 37 -20.33 -27.23 -25.47
N GLY A 38 -20.64 -28.51 -25.23
CA GLY A 38 -21.38 -28.98 -24.06
C GLY A 38 -22.91 -28.83 -24.13
N ILE A 39 -23.46 -28.31 -25.23
CA ILE A 39 -24.90 -28.09 -25.43
C ILE A 39 -25.46 -29.07 -26.46
N ALA A 40 -26.51 -29.82 -26.10
CA ALA A 40 -27.24 -30.68 -27.03
C ALA A 40 -28.18 -29.82 -27.89
N VAL A 41 -27.86 -29.67 -29.18
CA VAL A 41 -28.69 -28.88 -30.11
C VAL A 41 -29.85 -29.71 -30.65
N SER A 42 -30.99 -29.06 -30.84
CA SER A 42 -32.23 -29.65 -31.37
C SER A 42 -32.56 -29.11 -32.77
N ASP A 43 -33.54 -29.74 -33.42
CA ASP A 43 -34.07 -29.26 -34.71
C ASP A 43 -34.50 -27.79 -34.62
N GLY A 44 -34.02 -26.97 -35.55
CA GLY A 44 -34.24 -25.53 -35.63
C GLY A 44 -33.29 -24.65 -34.79
N ASP A 45 -32.39 -25.23 -33.97
CA ASP A 45 -31.43 -24.43 -33.21
C ASP A 45 -30.38 -23.81 -34.13
N ARG A 46 -30.08 -22.52 -33.91
CA ARG A 46 -29.07 -21.80 -34.69
C ARG A 46 -27.68 -22.08 -34.15
N VAL A 47 -26.78 -22.52 -35.03
CA VAL A 47 -25.41 -22.88 -34.69
C VAL A 47 -24.44 -22.07 -35.55
N LEU A 48 -23.48 -21.39 -34.91
CA LEU A 48 -22.35 -20.81 -35.63
C LEU A 48 -21.33 -21.92 -35.91
N VAL A 49 -21.28 -22.36 -37.16
CA VAL A 49 -20.31 -23.30 -37.69
C VAL A 49 -19.10 -22.50 -38.18
N LYS A 50 -18.02 -22.46 -37.38
CA LYS A 50 -16.84 -21.63 -37.67
C LYS A 50 -15.53 -22.41 -37.86
N ASP A 51 -15.52 -23.71 -37.55
CA ASP A 51 -14.32 -24.55 -37.53
C ASP A 51 -14.39 -25.75 -38.50
N GLN A 52 -15.09 -25.62 -39.64
CA GLN A 52 -15.05 -26.65 -40.69
C GLN A 52 -13.68 -26.73 -41.34
N THR A 53 -13.31 -27.95 -41.74
CA THR A 53 -12.10 -28.21 -42.54
C THR A 53 -12.24 -27.60 -43.93
N THR A 54 -13.44 -27.68 -44.53
CA THR A 54 -13.79 -26.95 -45.74
C THR A 54 -14.31 -25.58 -45.33
N VAL A 55 -13.46 -24.56 -45.41
CA VAL A 55 -13.77 -23.21 -44.87
C VAL A 55 -14.97 -22.54 -45.56
N SER A 56 -15.31 -22.93 -46.79
CA SER A 56 -16.54 -22.44 -47.46
C SER A 56 -17.84 -23.03 -46.88
N GLU A 57 -17.76 -24.06 -46.04
CA GLU A 57 -18.89 -24.62 -45.27
C GLU A 57 -19.11 -23.88 -43.94
N ASN A 58 -18.23 -22.96 -43.55
CA ASN A 58 -18.47 -22.14 -42.37
C ASN A 58 -19.68 -21.20 -42.58
N GLY A 59 -20.42 -20.93 -41.51
CA GLY A 59 -21.53 -19.97 -41.46
C GLY A 59 -22.53 -20.27 -40.35
N ILE A 60 -23.74 -19.72 -40.47
CA ILE A 60 -24.83 -19.99 -39.53
C ILE A 60 -25.74 -21.07 -40.11
N TYR A 61 -26.00 -22.12 -39.33
CA TYR A 61 -26.83 -23.25 -39.72
C TYR A 61 -27.99 -23.43 -38.75
N LEU A 62 -29.09 -23.98 -39.27
CA LEU A 62 -30.15 -24.57 -38.47
C LEU A 62 -29.84 -26.06 -38.28
N ALA A 63 -29.68 -26.48 -37.04
CA ALA A 63 -29.54 -27.89 -36.72
C ALA A 63 -30.82 -28.64 -37.12
N ASP A 64 -30.67 -29.84 -37.65
CA ASP A 64 -31.77 -30.71 -38.09
C ASP A 64 -31.43 -32.17 -37.74
N THR A 65 -32.46 -33.02 -37.69
CA THR A 65 -32.32 -34.48 -37.62
C THR A 65 -31.76 -35.10 -38.91
N GLY A 66 -32.01 -34.47 -40.06
CA GLY A 66 -31.41 -34.73 -41.37
C GLY A 66 -30.23 -33.80 -41.65
N ASP A 67 -30.03 -33.42 -42.91
CA ASP A 67 -28.98 -32.50 -43.33
C ASP A 67 -29.28 -31.07 -42.86
N TRP A 68 -28.26 -30.38 -42.35
CA TRP A 68 -28.41 -29.02 -41.84
C TRP A 68 -28.43 -28.00 -42.98
N GLY A 69 -29.41 -27.11 -42.95
CA GLY A 69 -29.49 -25.97 -43.85
C GLY A 69 -28.78 -24.74 -43.28
N ARG A 70 -28.18 -23.92 -44.15
CA ARG A 70 -27.77 -22.55 -43.75
C ARG A 70 -29.00 -21.75 -43.34
N ASP A 71 -28.83 -20.88 -42.35
CA ASP A 71 -29.89 -19.96 -41.95
C ASP A 71 -30.18 -18.93 -43.06
N LYS A 72 -31.41 -18.41 -43.12
CA LYS A 72 -31.87 -17.48 -44.15
C LYS A 72 -31.18 -16.13 -44.10
N ASP A 73 -30.55 -15.78 -42.98
CA ASP A 73 -29.72 -14.57 -42.88
C ASP A 73 -28.24 -14.84 -43.19
N PHE A 74 -27.89 -16.04 -43.64
CA PHE A 74 -26.53 -16.49 -43.98
C PHE A 74 -26.52 -17.45 -45.20
N ASP A 75 -27.43 -17.28 -46.16
CA ASP A 75 -27.52 -18.15 -47.35
C ASP A 75 -27.36 -17.40 -48.68
N GLY A 76 -27.39 -16.06 -48.68
CA GLY A 76 -27.29 -15.22 -49.87
C GLY A 76 -25.95 -14.51 -50.06
N ALA A 77 -25.65 -14.18 -51.32
CA ALA A 77 -24.41 -13.53 -51.75
C ALA A 77 -24.20 -12.09 -51.23
N LYS A 78 -25.18 -11.50 -50.54
CA LYS A 78 -25.14 -10.13 -50.00
C LYS A 78 -25.50 -10.09 -48.52
N ASP A 79 -25.51 -11.23 -47.85
CA ASP A 79 -25.95 -11.30 -46.45
C ASP A 79 -24.78 -11.16 -45.49
N VAL A 80 -23.55 -11.32 -46.00
CA VAL A 80 -22.34 -11.36 -45.18
C VAL A 80 -21.30 -10.46 -45.79
N VAL A 81 -20.68 -9.62 -44.96
CA VAL A 81 -19.52 -8.82 -45.33
C VAL A 81 -18.45 -8.97 -44.26
N ARG A 82 -17.22 -8.55 -44.57
CA ARG A 82 -16.17 -8.48 -43.56
C ARG A 82 -16.62 -7.57 -42.42
N GLY A 83 -16.52 -8.05 -41.19
CA GLY A 83 -16.97 -7.36 -39.99
C GLY A 83 -18.41 -7.65 -39.57
N THR A 84 -19.19 -8.46 -40.32
CA THR A 84 -20.48 -8.96 -39.82
C THR A 84 -20.27 -9.70 -38.50
N VAL A 85 -21.00 -9.32 -37.46
CA VAL A 85 -20.86 -9.87 -36.11
C VAL A 85 -22.04 -10.74 -35.69
N ILE A 86 -21.77 -11.73 -34.84
CA ILE A 86 -22.74 -12.71 -34.33
C ILE A 86 -22.45 -12.96 -32.85
N HIS A 87 -23.49 -12.94 -32.02
CA HIS A 87 -23.44 -13.31 -30.60
C HIS A 87 -23.72 -14.79 -30.40
N VAL A 88 -22.95 -15.45 -29.54
CA VAL A 88 -23.15 -16.84 -29.13
C VAL A 88 -23.74 -16.87 -27.72
N SER A 89 -24.97 -17.36 -27.58
CA SER A 89 -25.73 -17.24 -26.33
C SER A 89 -25.29 -18.21 -25.23
N THR A 90 -24.78 -19.39 -25.56
CA THR A 90 -24.43 -20.43 -24.59
C THR A 90 -23.24 -21.25 -25.07
N GLY A 91 -22.70 -22.10 -24.19
CA GLY A 91 -21.56 -22.97 -24.47
C GLY A 91 -20.45 -22.82 -23.45
N SER A 92 -19.66 -23.88 -23.24
CA SER A 92 -18.59 -23.89 -22.23
C SER A 92 -17.37 -23.06 -22.61
N ALA A 93 -17.01 -23.03 -23.90
CA ALA A 93 -15.85 -22.34 -24.44
C ALA A 93 -16.22 -21.05 -25.16
N ASN A 94 -17.37 -21.04 -25.85
CA ASN A 94 -17.79 -19.95 -26.72
C ASN A 94 -19.01 -19.15 -26.24
N GLY A 95 -19.61 -19.51 -25.10
CA GLY A 95 -20.76 -18.79 -24.54
C GLY A 95 -20.44 -17.32 -24.22
N ASP A 96 -21.41 -16.44 -24.45
CA ASP A 96 -21.34 -14.97 -24.27
C ASP A 96 -20.27 -14.26 -25.11
N LEU A 97 -19.66 -14.96 -26.08
CA LEU A 97 -18.68 -14.38 -26.98
C LEU A 97 -19.33 -13.81 -28.25
N TRP A 98 -18.68 -12.77 -28.79
CA TRP A 98 -18.96 -12.23 -30.12
C TRP A 98 -17.93 -12.74 -31.12
N PHE A 99 -18.40 -13.15 -32.30
CA PHE A 99 -17.54 -13.49 -33.44
C PHE A 99 -17.78 -12.52 -34.59
N SER A 100 -16.72 -12.18 -35.34
CA SER A 100 -16.83 -11.41 -36.57
C SER A 100 -16.27 -12.16 -37.76
N VAL A 101 -16.86 -11.91 -38.92
CA VAL A 101 -16.32 -12.36 -40.20
C VAL A 101 -15.04 -11.60 -40.51
N THR A 102 -13.93 -12.31 -40.67
CA THR A 102 -12.60 -11.74 -40.90
C THR A 102 -12.12 -11.86 -42.34
N SER A 103 -12.69 -12.80 -43.09
CA SER A 103 -12.37 -13.04 -44.50
C SER A 103 -12.67 -11.81 -45.36
N THR A 104 -11.81 -11.59 -46.35
CA THR A 104 -11.93 -10.50 -47.34
C THR A 104 -12.58 -11.00 -48.61
N GLY A 105 -13.20 -10.11 -49.39
CA GLY A 105 -13.85 -10.45 -50.66
C GLY A 105 -15.37 -10.38 -50.53
N ASN A 106 -16.07 -11.15 -51.38
CA ASN A 106 -17.53 -11.11 -51.46
C ASN A 106 -18.23 -11.90 -50.35
N ASN A 107 -17.53 -12.86 -49.71
CA ASN A 107 -18.03 -13.68 -48.60
C ASN A 107 -19.37 -14.38 -48.93
N ILE A 108 -19.47 -14.95 -50.13
CA ILE A 108 -20.66 -15.69 -50.59
C ILE A 108 -20.73 -17.04 -49.86
N PRO A 109 -21.73 -17.29 -48.98
CA PRO A 109 -21.85 -18.54 -48.24
C PRO A 109 -21.90 -19.77 -49.14
N GLY A 110 -21.17 -20.83 -48.77
CA GLY A 110 -21.08 -22.07 -49.56
C GLY A 110 -20.19 -22.00 -50.80
N THR A 111 -19.69 -20.81 -51.17
CA THR A 111 -18.78 -20.62 -52.31
C THR A 111 -17.42 -20.09 -51.86
N ASP A 112 -17.42 -18.97 -51.15
CA ASP A 112 -16.20 -18.35 -50.65
C ASP A 112 -15.81 -18.95 -49.30
N ASN A 113 -14.51 -18.99 -49.01
CA ASN A 113 -14.02 -19.35 -47.69
C ASN A 113 -14.34 -18.23 -46.69
N ILE A 114 -15.18 -18.53 -45.70
CA ILE A 114 -15.56 -17.58 -44.66
C ILE A 114 -14.87 -17.92 -43.35
N THR A 115 -14.09 -16.99 -42.83
CA THR A 115 -13.36 -17.17 -41.55
C THR A 115 -13.96 -16.28 -40.48
N PHE A 116 -14.04 -16.81 -39.25
CA PHE A 116 -14.51 -16.08 -38.08
C PHE A 116 -13.38 -15.92 -37.06
N ALA A 117 -13.38 -14.81 -36.34
CA ALA A 117 -12.54 -14.65 -35.16
C ALA A 117 -13.37 -14.07 -34.01
N GLN A 118 -13.02 -14.45 -32.79
CA GLN A 118 -13.58 -13.82 -31.60
C GLN A 118 -13.27 -12.31 -31.67
N THR A 119 -14.29 -11.49 -31.49
CA THR A 119 -14.15 -10.03 -31.43
C THR A 119 -14.19 -9.61 -29.98
N ALA A 120 -13.06 -9.05 -29.50
CA ALA A 120 -12.95 -8.53 -28.16
C ALA A 120 -13.79 -7.23 -28.03
N GLY A 121 -15.06 -7.40 -27.66
CA GLY A 121 -15.97 -6.34 -27.20
C GLY A 121 -16.44 -5.33 -28.25
N LEU A 122 -17.75 -5.20 -28.45
CA LEU A 122 -18.34 -3.95 -28.95
C LEU A 122 -18.25 -2.80 -27.91
N THR A 123 -17.91 -3.11 -26.66
CA THR A 123 -17.42 -2.16 -25.64
C THR A 123 -16.58 -2.90 -24.61
N ALA A 124 -15.24 -2.76 -24.70
CA ALA A 124 -14.30 -2.77 -23.57
C ALA A 124 -12.87 -2.67 -24.11
N THR A 125 -12.51 -1.51 -24.68
CA THR A 125 -11.09 -1.14 -24.62
C THR A 125 -10.77 -0.96 -23.14
N ASN A 126 -9.89 -1.79 -22.59
CA ASN A 126 -9.31 -1.54 -21.28
C ASN A 126 -8.85 -0.07 -21.25
N VAL A 127 -9.48 0.73 -20.39
CA VAL A 127 -9.21 2.18 -20.27
C VAL A 127 -7.75 2.43 -19.85
N LEU A 128 -7.10 1.41 -19.30
CA LEU A 128 -5.69 1.35 -19.00
C LEU A 128 -5.01 0.56 -20.12
N ALA A 129 -4.01 1.15 -20.78
CA ALA A 129 -3.35 0.62 -21.98
C ALA A 129 -2.51 -0.68 -21.78
N GLY A 130 -2.82 -1.47 -20.74
CA GLY A 130 -2.19 -2.75 -20.39
C GLY A 130 -3.10 -3.59 -19.48
N SER A 131 -2.70 -4.83 -19.19
CA SER A 131 -3.38 -5.63 -18.17
C SER A 131 -3.14 -5.01 -16.80
N LEU A 132 -4.18 -4.85 -16.00
CA LEU A 132 -3.98 -4.61 -14.56
C LEU A 132 -3.45 -5.90 -13.96
N ASP A 133 -2.50 -5.79 -13.05
CA ASP A 133 -2.11 -6.90 -12.19
C ASP A 133 -3.26 -7.18 -11.24
N THR A 134 -3.94 -8.30 -11.46
CA THR A 134 -5.12 -8.72 -10.69
C THR A 134 -5.11 -10.23 -10.50
N ASP A 135 -5.63 -10.71 -9.38
CA ASP A 135 -5.79 -12.14 -9.06
C ASP A 135 -7.26 -12.60 -9.11
N SER A 136 -8.10 -11.85 -9.82
CA SER A 136 -9.57 -11.95 -9.84
C SER A 136 -10.28 -11.44 -8.56
N ASN A 137 -9.54 -11.07 -7.51
CA ASN A 137 -10.09 -10.58 -6.25
C ASN A 137 -9.60 -9.18 -5.88
N ALA A 138 -8.40 -8.80 -6.29
CA ALA A 138 -7.78 -7.52 -6.01
C ALA A 138 -7.02 -6.95 -7.21
N ILE A 139 -6.74 -5.65 -7.15
CA ILE A 139 -5.68 -5.01 -7.96
C ILE A 139 -4.41 -5.03 -7.11
N ASN A 140 -3.36 -5.64 -7.66
CA ASN A 140 -2.10 -5.87 -6.96
C ASN A 140 -1.04 -4.85 -7.37
N PHE A 141 -0.08 -4.61 -6.48
CA PHE A 141 1.14 -3.88 -6.82
C PHE A 141 2.19 -4.87 -7.30
N SER A 142 2.57 -4.76 -8.57
CA SER A 142 3.66 -5.56 -9.11
C SER A 142 5.01 -5.14 -8.53
N GLU A 143 5.84 -6.12 -8.20
CA GLU A 143 7.24 -5.92 -7.83
C GLU A 143 8.09 -5.73 -9.10
N GLY A 144 8.84 -4.63 -9.14
CA GLY A 144 9.82 -4.36 -10.20
C GLY A 144 11.21 -4.86 -9.82
N ALA A 145 12.11 -4.87 -10.80
CA ALA A 145 13.51 -5.23 -10.57
C ALA A 145 14.15 -4.38 -9.45
N ALA A 146 15.03 -5.00 -8.67
CA ALA A 146 15.78 -4.29 -7.63
C ALA A 146 16.71 -3.22 -8.24
N VAL A 147 16.79 -2.07 -7.58
CA VAL A 147 17.63 -0.93 -7.98
C VAL A 147 18.80 -0.83 -7.00
N ALA A 148 20.04 -0.76 -7.50
CA ALA A 148 21.18 -0.47 -6.64
C ALA A 148 21.19 1.00 -6.22
N SER A 149 21.47 1.25 -4.95
CA SER A 149 21.59 2.58 -4.37
C SER A 149 22.75 3.35 -5.00
N ASP A 150 22.50 4.61 -5.32
CA ASP A 150 23.47 5.64 -5.70
C ASP A 150 23.01 6.99 -5.14
N SER A 151 23.90 7.97 -5.13
CA SER A 151 23.63 9.38 -4.82
C SER A 151 22.35 9.91 -5.50
N THR A 152 22.11 9.48 -6.74
CA THR A 152 20.83 9.60 -7.46
C THR A 152 20.31 8.22 -7.83
N THR A 153 19.39 7.69 -7.04
CA THR A 153 18.82 6.35 -7.25
C THR A 153 17.54 6.43 -8.06
N ASN A 154 17.48 5.81 -9.24
CA ASN A 154 16.30 5.91 -10.10
C ASN A 154 15.28 4.79 -9.85
N ILE A 155 14.26 5.07 -9.03
CA ILE A 155 13.18 4.12 -8.71
C ILE A 155 12.05 4.07 -9.76
N TRP A 156 12.16 4.83 -10.84
CA TRP A 156 11.07 5.02 -11.80
C TRP A 156 11.19 4.18 -13.06
N VAL A 157 12.37 3.64 -13.34
CA VAL A 157 12.69 2.89 -14.57
C VAL A 157 12.36 1.40 -14.49
N VAL A 158 11.85 0.94 -13.35
CA VAL A 158 11.53 -0.46 -13.11
C VAL A 158 10.05 -0.75 -13.36
N ASP A 159 9.78 -1.97 -13.84
CA ASP A 159 8.44 -2.45 -14.15
C ASP A 159 7.73 -2.90 -12.86
N GLY A 160 7.29 -1.93 -12.06
CA GLY A 160 6.57 -2.21 -10.82
C GLY A 160 6.27 -0.98 -9.99
N ASN A 161 5.28 -1.11 -9.12
CA ASN A 161 4.95 -0.10 -8.12
C ASN A 161 5.66 -0.36 -6.79
N THR A 162 6.10 -1.59 -6.55
CA THR A 162 6.99 -1.97 -5.45
C THR A 162 8.42 -2.11 -5.96
N VAL A 163 9.39 -1.50 -5.29
CA VAL A 163 10.79 -1.44 -5.70
C VAL A 163 11.70 -1.77 -4.53
N HIS A 164 12.59 -2.74 -4.70
CA HIS A 164 13.67 -2.99 -3.75
C HIS A 164 14.86 -2.09 -4.05
N ILE A 165 15.42 -1.43 -3.03
CA ILE A 165 16.71 -0.75 -3.11
C ILE A 165 17.78 -1.59 -2.42
N THR A 166 18.79 -1.97 -3.18
CA THR A 166 19.97 -2.72 -2.71
C THR A 166 21.18 -1.80 -2.56
N GLY A 167 22.23 -2.23 -1.87
CA GLY A 167 23.46 -1.44 -1.71
C GLY A 167 23.41 -0.41 -0.58
N GLY A 168 24.57 0.18 -0.27
CA GLY A 168 24.78 1.02 0.91
C GLY A 168 25.17 2.47 0.62
N VAL A 169 24.94 2.95 -0.60
CA VAL A 169 25.30 4.32 -0.98
C VAL A 169 24.21 5.28 -0.52
N SER A 170 24.61 6.39 0.11
CA SER A 170 23.68 7.44 0.54
C SER A 170 22.94 8.03 -0.65
N ILE A 171 21.63 8.23 -0.48
CA ILE A 171 20.71 8.73 -1.51
C ILE A 171 20.33 10.17 -1.17
N THR A 172 20.57 11.08 -2.12
CA THR A 172 20.18 12.49 -2.03
C THR A 172 19.04 12.85 -2.98
N SER A 173 18.74 11.97 -3.94
CA SER A 173 17.71 12.13 -4.96
C SER A 173 17.20 10.77 -5.43
N LEU A 174 15.90 10.69 -5.71
CA LEU A 174 15.25 9.52 -6.30
C LEU A 174 15.02 9.65 -7.81
N SER A 175 15.85 10.46 -8.48
CA SER A 175 15.78 10.77 -9.91
C SER A 175 14.47 11.47 -10.33
N THR A 176 14.29 11.65 -11.64
CA THR A 176 13.13 12.33 -12.22
C THR A 176 11.94 11.38 -12.33
N ALA A 177 10.85 11.66 -11.62
CA ALA A 177 9.60 10.93 -11.73
C ALA A 177 8.96 11.10 -13.11
N PRO A 178 8.24 10.09 -13.62
CA PRO A 178 7.64 10.13 -14.96
C PRO A 178 6.50 11.15 -15.04
N ARG A 179 5.91 11.51 -13.90
CA ARG A 179 4.85 12.51 -13.76
C ARG A 179 4.70 12.92 -12.29
N ILE A 180 4.09 14.08 -12.08
CA ILE A 180 3.60 14.49 -10.76
C ILE A 180 2.52 13.51 -10.31
N GLY A 181 2.50 13.16 -9.03
CA GLY A 181 1.55 12.20 -8.49
C GLY A 181 1.96 10.73 -8.64
N ALA A 182 3.12 10.45 -9.24
CA ALA A 182 3.67 9.08 -9.27
C ALA A 182 4.04 8.63 -7.84
N LEU A 183 3.71 7.38 -7.52
CA LEU A 183 3.92 6.78 -6.21
C LEU A 183 4.70 5.46 -6.35
N ARG A 184 5.62 5.22 -5.42
CA ARG A 184 6.36 3.95 -5.29
C ARG A 184 6.39 3.48 -3.84
N HIS A 185 6.17 2.19 -3.66
CA HIS A 185 6.48 1.48 -2.43
C HIS A 185 7.93 1.01 -2.53
N VAL A 186 8.76 1.38 -1.57
CA VAL A 186 10.17 1.05 -1.58
C VAL A 186 10.52 0.22 -0.35
N ILE A 187 11.27 -0.85 -0.55
CA ILE A 187 11.84 -1.70 0.51
C ILE A 187 13.37 -1.58 0.43
N PHE A 188 14.02 -1.36 1.56
CA PHE A 188 15.48 -1.26 1.64
C PHE A 188 16.07 -2.61 2.03
N ASP A 189 16.99 -3.15 1.23
CA ASP A 189 17.61 -4.45 1.49
C ASP A 189 18.89 -4.35 2.33
N SER A 190 19.41 -3.13 2.51
CA SER A 190 20.64 -2.85 3.24
C SER A 190 20.63 -1.46 3.87
N THR A 191 21.59 -1.21 4.76
CA THR A 191 21.77 0.09 5.39
C THR A 191 22.36 1.11 4.42
N LEU A 192 21.63 2.21 4.24
CA LEU A 192 22.04 3.43 3.55
C LEU A 192 21.49 4.66 4.27
N VAL A 193 21.93 5.86 3.88
CA VAL A 193 21.38 7.14 4.39
C VAL A 193 20.50 7.77 3.33
N LEU A 194 19.24 8.04 3.66
CA LEU A 194 18.41 8.99 2.94
C LEU A 194 18.73 10.38 3.44
N THR A 195 19.26 11.25 2.58
CA THR A 195 19.63 12.61 2.95
C THR A 195 18.50 13.57 2.61
N ALA A 196 17.98 14.29 3.61
CA ALA A 196 16.95 15.27 3.42
C ALA A 196 17.50 16.48 2.64
N GLY A 197 16.76 16.97 1.65
CA GLY A 197 17.21 18.09 0.83
C GLY A 197 16.18 18.55 -0.19
N ALA A 198 16.61 19.39 -1.12
CA ALA A 198 15.73 20.05 -2.10
C ALA A 198 15.05 19.08 -3.08
N ASN A 199 15.59 17.87 -3.27
CA ASN A 199 15.05 16.85 -4.18
C ASN A 199 14.41 15.66 -3.44
N LEU A 200 14.60 15.59 -2.12
CA LEU A 200 14.13 14.48 -1.28
C LEU A 200 13.67 15.03 0.08
N THR A 201 12.36 15.16 0.25
CA THR A 201 11.76 15.58 1.54
C THR A 201 11.46 14.35 2.38
N LEU A 202 11.96 14.31 3.61
CA LEU A 202 11.74 13.21 4.57
C LEU A 202 10.77 13.65 5.68
N PRO A 203 10.09 12.71 6.37
CA PRO A 203 9.00 13.04 7.30
C PRO A 203 9.39 13.98 8.45
N SER A 204 10.63 13.91 8.93
CA SER A 204 11.17 14.78 9.99
C SER A 204 12.03 15.94 9.44
N SER A 205 12.14 16.09 8.12
CA SER A 205 13.09 17.01 7.46
C SER A 205 14.55 16.81 7.88
N THR A 206 14.90 15.61 8.38
CA THR A 206 16.26 15.21 8.75
C THR A 206 16.62 13.91 8.04
N ASP A 207 17.91 13.64 7.90
CA ASP A 207 18.42 12.40 7.33
C ASP A 207 17.90 11.17 8.08
N ILE A 208 17.66 10.09 7.33
CA ILE A 208 17.22 8.80 7.87
C ILE A 208 18.28 7.76 7.53
N VAL A 209 18.76 7.05 8.55
CA VAL A 209 19.59 5.86 8.36
C VAL A 209 18.66 4.66 8.29
N THR A 210 18.70 3.97 7.15
CA THR A 210 17.86 2.79 6.88
C THR A 210 18.50 1.52 7.42
N ALA A 211 17.68 0.49 7.62
CA ALA A 211 18.09 -0.88 7.85
C ALA A 211 17.42 -1.81 6.83
N ALA A 212 17.95 -3.03 6.71
CA ALA A 212 17.33 -4.08 5.90
C ALA A 212 15.90 -4.36 6.38
N ASN A 213 14.97 -4.42 5.43
CA ASN A 213 13.51 -4.53 5.57
C ASN A 213 12.80 -3.28 6.11
N ASP A 214 13.46 -2.13 6.14
CA ASP A 214 12.73 -0.87 6.27
C ASP A 214 11.94 -0.58 4.98
N ALA A 215 10.80 0.09 5.11
CA ALA A 215 9.93 0.42 3.99
C ALA A 215 9.58 1.90 3.97
N ALA A 216 9.39 2.45 2.77
CA ALA A 216 8.98 3.83 2.56
C ALA A 216 7.98 3.98 1.41
N VAL A 217 7.13 4.98 1.49
CA VAL A 217 6.25 5.39 0.39
C VAL A 217 6.73 6.71 -0.16
N PHE A 218 7.15 6.73 -1.43
CA PHE A 218 7.62 7.92 -2.11
C PHE A 218 6.58 8.45 -3.09
N TYR A 219 6.38 9.75 -3.07
CA TYR A 219 5.42 10.48 -3.88
C TYR A 219 6.10 11.65 -4.60
N ALA A 220 5.83 11.79 -5.90
CA ALA A 220 6.34 12.89 -6.71
C ALA A 220 5.50 14.16 -6.54
N ASP A 221 5.92 15.09 -5.67
CA ASP A 221 5.33 16.44 -5.55
C ASP A 221 5.61 17.27 -6.81
N SER A 222 6.78 17.07 -7.39
CA SER A 222 7.12 17.48 -8.74
C SER A 222 7.86 16.34 -9.44
N THR A 223 8.22 16.50 -10.71
CA THR A 223 9.04 15.48 -11.37
C THR A 223 10.45 15.38 -10.79
N THR A 224 10.94 16.36 -10.03
CA THR A 224 12.29 16.34 -9.44
C THR A 224 12.29 16.39 -7.91
N LEU A 225 11.18 16.78 -7.28
CA LEU A 225 11.00 16.80 -5.85
C LEU A 225 10.18 15.59 -5.42
N ILE A 226 10.83 14.66 -4.72
CA ILE A 226 10.20 13.45 -4.20
C ILE A 226 10.02 13.57 -2.70
N ARG A 227 8.81 13.32 -2.22
CA ARG A 227 8.45 13.32 -0.80
C ARG A 227 8.30 11.88 -0.31
N CYS A 228 8.98 11.55 0.76
CA CYS A 228 8.68 10.38 1.58
C CYS A 228 7.40 10.68 2.38
N LEU A 229 6.28 10.08 1.99
CA LEU A 229 5.01 10.24 2.71
C LEU A 229 5.01 9.51 4.03
N ASP A 230 5.55 8.29 4.01
CA ASP A 230 5.64 7.44 5.19
C ASP A 230 6.96 6.67 5.18
N TYR A 231 7.50 6.45 6.37
CA TYR A 231 8.70 5.65 6.60
C TYR A 231 8.42 4.71 7.76
N LEU A 232 8.46 3.40 7.47
CA LEU A 232 8.21 2.34 8.41
C LEU A 232 9.51 1.55 8.65
N PRO A 233 10.14 1.70 9.83
CA PRO A 233 11.21 0.81 10.24
C PRO A 233 10.71 -0.64 10.29
N LYS A 234 11.60 -1.61 10.06
CA LYS A 234 11.30 -3.06 10.07
C LYS A 234 10.52 -3.53 11.31
N ASP A 235 10.72 -2.85 12.44
CA ASP A 235 10.09 -3.19 13.73
C ASP A 235 8.66 -2.62 13.85
N GLY A 236 8.13 -1.96 12.81
CA GLY A 236 6.79 -1.41 12.74
C GLY A 236 6.54 -0.18 13.63
N ARG A 237 7.61 0.38 14.22
CA ARG A 237 7.51 1.51 15.16
C ARG A 237 7.69 2.84 14.41
N PRO A 238 6.78 3.82 14.58
CA PRO A 238 6.96 5.15 13.98
C PRO A 238 8.28 5.78 14.46
N THR A 239 9.01 6.43 13.55
CA THR A 239 10.25 7.17 13.86
C THR A 239 10.02 8.37 14.80
N THR A 240 8.77 8.73 15.08
CA THR A 240 8.37 9.89 15.89
C THR A 240 8.05 9.58 17.35
N ARG A 241 8.27 8.35 17.84
CA ARG A 241 8.33 8.16 19.30
C ARG A 241 9.71 8.64 19.79
N ASN A 242 9.80 9.96 20.02
CA ASN A 242 10.77 10.57 20.94
C ASN A 242 10.50 10.10 22.38
N GLU A 243 10.50 8.79 22.59
CA GLU A 243 10.56 8.19 23.92
C GLU A 243 11.88 7.44 24.00
N THR A 244 12.96 8.22 24.02
CA THR A 244 14.25 7.71 24.43
C THR A 244 14.10 7.25 25.88
N LEU A 245 14.00 5.94 26.10
CA LEU A 245 14.11 5.34 27.43
C LEU A 245 15.56 5.50 27.88
N GLU A 246 15.84 6.60 28.59
CA GLU A 246 17.15 6.83 29.18
C GLU A 246 17.19 6.10 30.54
N THR A 247 17.83 4.93 30.58
CA THR A 247 18.17 4.25 31.84
C THR A 247 19.49 4.80 32.32
N VAL A 248 19.50 5.54 33.43
CA VAL A 248 20.72 6.15 33.98
C VAL A 248 21.11 5.39 35.24
N SER A 249 22.11 4.51 35.12
CA SER A 249 22.54 3.59 36.18
C SER A 249 23.77 4.05 36.99
N SER A 250 24.42 5.15 36.63
CA SER A 250 25.61 5.67 37.33
C SER A 250 25.40 7.05 37.93
N ALA A 251 25.85 7.24 39.18
CA ALA A 251 25.85 8.52 39.86
C ALA A 251 26.63 9.60 39.05
N GLY A 252 26.04 10.78 38.87
CA GLY A 252 26.67 11.92 38.18
C GLY A 252 26.47 11.99 36.66
N ALA A 253 25.72 11.07 36.04
CA ALA A 253 25.40 11.15 34.62
C ALA A 253 24.39 12.27 34.31
N ALA A 254 24.62 12.98 33.19
CA ALA A 254 23.74 14.04 32.71
C ALA A 254 22.51 13.46 31.99
N ILE A 255 21.32 13.73 32.50
CA ILE A 255 20.05 13.31 31.87
C ILE A 255 19.71 14.33 30.79
N SER A 256 19.90 13.95 29.53
CA SER A 256 19.76 14.88 28.39
C SER A 256 18.55 14.59 27.50
N GLY A 257 17.89 13.44 27.69
CA GLY A 257 16.72 13.04 26.91
C GLY A 257 15.43 13.81 27.23
N THR A 258 14.56 13.90 26.23
CA THR A 258 13.14 14.23 26.39
C THR A 258 12.35 12.91 26.41
N GLY A 259 11.76 12.54 27.55
CA GLY A 259 11.02 11.28 27.69
C GLY A 259 10.88 10.78 29.14
N PHE A 260 10.60 9.47 29.26
CA PHE A 260 10.47 8.72 30.52
C PHE A 260 11.85 8.22 30.98
N THR A 261 12.34 8.73 32.11
CA THR A 261 13.65 8.36 32.69
C THR A 261 13.46 7.48 33.92
N VAL A 262 14.08 6.29 33.93
CA VAL A 262 14.13 5.41 35.11
C VAL A 262 15.48 5.57 35.78
N LEU A 263 15.47 6.01 37.04
CA LEU A 263 16.64 6.04 37.90
C LEU A 263 16.68 4.72 38.69
N SER A 264 17.44 3.73 38.23
CA SER A 264 17.74 2.53 39.03
C SER A 264 19.01 2.80 39.85
N SER A 265 18.84 3.07 41.15
CA SER A 265 19.97 3.33 42.05
C SER A 265 20.65 2.02 42.46
N ASP A 266 21.46 1.47 41.57
CA ASP A 266 22.33 0.34 41.86
C ASP A 266 23.78 0.84 41.98
N SER A 267 24.02 1.94 42.71
CA SER A 267 25.38 2.23 43.16
C SER A 267 25.42 3.00 44.48
N THR A 268 25.97 2.29 45.46
CA THR A 268 26.57 2.73 46.72
C THR A 268 26.95 4.22 46.81
N SER A 269 26.36 4.92 47.78
CA SER A 269 26.96 6.00 48.59
C SER A 269 27.91 6.98 47.85
N GLY A 270 27.44 7.64 46.80
CA GLY A 270 28.11 8.78 46.18
C GLY A 270 27.40 10.09 46.51
N THR A 271 28.13 11.09 47.01
CA THR A 271 27.66 12.44 47.38
C THR A 271 27.30 13.35 46.19
N THR A 272 27.21 12.81 44.98
CA THR A 272 26.99 13.59 43.75
C THR A 272 25.51 13.60 43.38
N PRO A 273 24.85 14.76 43.30
CA PRO A 273 23.43 14.87 42.96
C PRO A 273 23.16 14.50 41.50
N TYR A 274 21.95 13.99 41.20
CA TYR A 274 21.48 13.88 39.82
C TYR A 274 21.04 15.26 39.33
N LEU A 275 21.59 15.69 38.19
CA LEU A 275 21.25 16.95 37.52
C LEU A 275 20.11 16.68 36.54
N VAL A 276 18.94 17.28 36.79
CA VAL A 276 17.77 17.14 35.91
C VAL A 276 17.68 18.37 35.02
N GLY A 277 17.88 18.18 33.72
CA GLY A 277 17.68 19.26 32.73
C GLY A 277 16.21 19.70 32.65
N LYS A 278 15.97 21.00 32.48
CA LYS A 278 14.62 21.60 32.45
C LYS A 278 13.69 20.96 31.39
N PRO A 279 12.38 20.83 31.65
CA PRO A 279 11.39 20.71 30.58
C PRO A 279 11.38 21.98 29.71
N GLY A 280 11.03 21.87 28.44
CA GLY A 280 10.68 23.04 27.62
C GLY A 280 9.39 23.71 28.13
N PRO A 281 9.12 24.97 27.76
CA PRO A 281 7.84 25.62 28.07
C PRO A 281 6.65 24.76 27.63
N GLY A 282 5.71 24.47 28.53
CA GLY A 282 4.54 23.63 28.23
C GLY A 282 4.78 22.12 28.27
N VAL A 283 6.00 21.66 28.58
CA VAL A 283 6.36 20.24 28.63
C VAL A 283 6.30 19.73 30.07
N GLN A 284 5.59 18.63 30.27
CA GLN A 284 5.58 17.88 31.54
C GLN A 284 6.75 16.90 31.56
N LYS A 285 7.51 16.85 32.67
CA LYS A 285 8.49 15.78 32.94
C LYS A 285 8.03 14.97 34.14
N ASP A 286 7.77 13.69 33.90
CA ASP A 286 7.41 12.73 34.93
C ASP A 286 8.66 11.92 35.32
N ILE A 287 9.06 12.01 36.59
CA ILE A 287 10.21 11.28 37.13
C ILE A 287 9.67 10.19 38.05
N HIS A 288 9.86 8.92 37.66
CA HIS A 288 9.53 7.78 38.50
C HIS A 288 10.75 7.37 39.31
N LEU A 289 10.63 7.49 40.64
CA LEU A 289 11.68 7.14 41.58
C LEU A 289 11.43 5.73 42.11
N GLN A 290 12.25 4.77 41.70
CA GLN A 290 12.29 3.44 42.30
C GLN A 290 13.55 3.31 43.16
N THR A 291 13.60 4.07 44.25
CA THR A 291 14.75 4.04 45.18
C THR A 291 14.30 3.61 46.57
N SER A 292 15.15 2.87 47.29
CA SER A 292 14.96 2.60 48.72
C SER A 292 15.53 3.71 49.62
N ALA A 293 15.70 4.93 49.09
CA ALA A 293 16.34 6.04 49.82
C ALA A 293 15.42 6.59 50.92
N THR A 294 16.01 6.92 52.07
CA THR A 294 15.29 7.42 53.26
C THR A 294 15.06 8.93 53.26
N LEU A 295 15.72 9.69 52.37
CA LEU A 295 15.64 11.14 52.34
C LEU A 295 15.92 11.69 50.93
N ILE A 296 14.89 12.24 50.28
CA ILE A 296 15.02 12.97 49.01
C ILE A 296 14.96 14.47 49.28
N THR A 297 15.96 15.22 48.80
CA THR A 297 15.99 16.68 48.84
C THR A 297 15.92 17.24 47.43
N LEU A 298 14.97 18.12 47.18
CA LEU A 298 14.83 18.86 45.92
C LEU A 298 15.30 20.30 46.15
N ASN A 299 16.28 20.77 45.38
CA ASN A 299 16.62 22.18 45.34
C ASN A 299 15.98 22.80 44.10
N THR A 300 15.07 23.74 44.31
CA THR A 300 14.38 24.47 43.25
C THR A 300 14.03 25.89 43.70
N THR A 301 13.98 26.80 42.73
CA THR A 301 13.49 28.18 42.85
C THR A 301 12.11 28.34 42.22
N ALA A 302 11.46 27.24 41.83
CA ALA A 302 10.10 27.25 41.30
C ALA A 302 9.07 27.58 42.40
N PRO A 303 8.03 28.39 42.09
CA PRO A 303 7.06 28.83 43.08
C PRO A 303 6.06 27.74 43.49
N THR A 304 5.98 26.60 42.79
CA THR A 304 5.01 25.55 43.10
C THR A 304 5.51 24.18 42.68
N ILE A 305 5.49 23.21 43.60
CA ILE A 305 5.74 21.79 43.35
C ILE A 305 4.47 21.06 43.80
N LEU A 306 3.85 20.26 42.94
CA LEU A 306 2.61 19.56 43.24
C LEU A 306 2.88 18.05 43.36
N PHE A 307 2.62 17.47 44.53
CA PHE A 307 2.70 16.04 44.75
C PHE A 307 1.29 15.45 44.78
N GLN A 308 1.09 14.32 44.10
CA GLN A 308 -0.13 13.52 44.24
C GLN A 308 0.23 12.28 45.07
N GLY A 309 -0.06 12.31 46.38
CA GLY A 309 0.27 11.24 47.33
C GLY A 309 0.47 11.74 48.77
N THR A 310 0.33 10.86 49.75
CA THR A 310 0.08 11.17 51.18
C THR A 310 1.21 11.90 51.94
N SER A 311 0.78 12.91 52.72
CA SER A 311 1.41 13.70 53.81
C SER A 311 2.84 14.25 53.64
N LEU A 312 2.95 15.59 53.67
CA LEU A 312 4.19 16.39 53.56
C LEU A 312 4.48 17.14 54.88
N GLY A 313 5.74 17.16 55.31
CA GLY A 313 6.26 18.14 56.28
C GLY A 313 7.07 19.21 55.54
N ILE A 314 6.85 20.49 55.87
CA ILE A 314 7.50 21.64 55.22
C ILE A 314 8.41 22.34 56.23
N GLY A 315 9.68 22.57 55.88
CA GLY A 315 10.59 23.40 56.67
C GLY A 315 11.40 24.32 55.76
N ALA A 316 11.26 25.64 55.93
CA ALA A 316 11.96 26.64 55.11
C ALA A 316 13.19 27.21 55.84
N THR A 317 14.30 27.43 55.12
CA THR A 317 15.37 28.36 55.50
C THR A 317 15.47 29.44 54.41
N VAL A 318 15.69 30.69 54.80
CA VAL A 318 15.60 31.86 53.93
C VAL A 318 16.50 31.71 52.70
N GLY A 319 15.92 31.87 51.50
CA GLY A 319 16.62 31.90 50.21
C GLY A 319 16.49 30.65 49.34
N SER A 320 15.82 29.59 49.79
CA SER A 320 15.49 28.41 48.97
C SER A 320 14.22 27.73 49.49
N THR A 321 13.31 27.32 48.59
CA THR A 321 12.17 26.46 48.97
C THR A 321 12.68 25.03 49.09
N VAL A 322 13.27 24.70 50.24
CA VAL A 322 13.65 23.32 50.56
C VAL A 322 12.40 22.59 51.01
N LEU A 323 11.95 21.60 50.22
CA LEU A 323 10.97 20.63 50.69
C LEU A 323 11.72 19.34 51.03
N SER A 324 11.81 19.02 52.32
CA SER A 324 12.38 17.77 52.82
C SER A 324 11.27 16.75 53.02
N VAL A 325 11.29 15.65 52.25
CA VAL A 325 10.40 14.52 52.49
C VAL A 325 11.19 13.47 53.26
N SER A 326 10.87 13.31 54.54
CA SER A 326 11.39 12.22 55.37
C SER A 326 10.26 11.22 55.64
N SER A 327 10.52 9.94 55.40
CA SER A 327 9.60 8.87 55.79
C SER A 327 10.34 7.89 56.69
N SER A 328 9.69 7.42 57.76
CA SER A 328 10.25 6.40 58.66
C SER A 328 10.07 4.96 58.17
N ALA A 329 9.48 4.77 56.98
CA ALA A 329 9.24 3.46 56.37
C ALA A 329 10.11 3.27 55.13
N VAL A 330 10.52 2.02 54.87
CA VAL A 330 11.37 1.64 53.74
C VAL A 330 10.57 1.78 52.45
N GLY A 331 10.74 2.91 51.76
CA GLY A 331 10.26 3.14 50.41
C GLY A 331 9.30 4.32 50.28
N ILE A 332 9.71 5.30 49.49
CA ILE A 332 8.85 6.34 48.93
C ILE A 332 8.44 5.89 47.53
N SER A 333 7.18 5.48 47.36
CA SER A 333 6.61 5.15 46.05
C SER A 333 5.60 6.22 45.66
N GLY A 334 5.87 6.95 44.58
CA GLY A 334 5.00 8.00 44.05
C GLY A 334 5.60 8.70 42.83
N THR A 335 4.75 9.41 42.08
CA THR A 335 5.17 10.23 40.93
C THR A 335 5.36 11.67 41.40
N ILE A 336 6.53 12.25 41.13
CA ILE A 336 6.79 13.67 41.38
C ILE A 336 6.58 14.43 40.07
N MET A 337 5.56 15.29 40.02
CA MET A 337 5.31 16.18 38.88
C MET A 337 5.96 17.55 39.12
N LEU A 338 6.94 17.90 38.29
CA LEU A 338 7.64 19.18 38.35
C LEU A 338 7.08 20.10 37.26
N ARG A 339 6.49 21.24 37.63
CA ARG A 339 6.03 22.28 36.68
C ARG A 339 6.82 23.57 36.92
N GLY A 340 7.57 24.02 35.92
CA GLY A 340 8.36 25.26 36.01
C GLY A 340 7.58 26.49 35.54
N LEU A 341 7.82 27.63 36.19
CA LEU A 341 7.43 28.97 35.72
C LEU A 341 8.66 29.90 35.51
N SER A 342 9.90 29.42 35.70
CA SER A 342 11.12 30.23 35.51
C SER A 342 12.39 29.40 35.21
N ASP A 343 13.45 30.11 34.81
CA ASP A 343 14.65 29.61 34.10
C ASP A 343 15.75 28.99 34.99
N THR A 344 15.40 28.34 36.10
CA THR A 344 16.39 27.83 37.06
C THR A 344 16.55 26.30 37.03
N VAL A 345 17.77 25.84 37.31
CA VAL A 345 18.20 24.43 37.30
C VAL A 345 17.67 23.70 38.54
N TRP A 346 17.23 22.45 38.37
CA TRP A 346 16.65 21.61 39.44
C TRP A 346 17.67 20.52 39.80
N SER A 347 17.84 20.24 41.09
CA SER A 347 18.68 19.10 41.54
C SER A 347 17.97 18.26 42.58
N ILE A 348 18.22 16.94 42.51
CA ILE A 348 17.76 15.96 43.49
C ILE A 348 18.99 15.42 44.23
N ALA A 349 19.04 15.59 45.55
CA ALA A 349 20.12 15.12 46.41
C ALA A 349 19.58 14.13 47.46
N ASN A 350 20.29 13.03 47.67
CA ASN A 350 20.15 12.19 48.86
C ASN A 350 21.14 12.67 49.92
N PHE A 351 20.71 12.83 51.17
CA PHE A 351 21.61 13.10 52.29
C PHE A 351 21.61 11.91 53.27
N PRO A 352 22.76 11.54 53.86
CA PRO A 352 22.79 10.60 54.97
C PRO A 352 22.18 11.24 56.22
N SER A 353 21.45 10.42 57.00
CA SER A 353 20.79 10.81 58.24
C SER A 353 21.80 11.41 59.23
N TYR A 354 21.67 12.68 59.59
CA TYR A 354 22.51 13.30 60.62
C TYR A 354 21.96 12.93 62.02
N MET A 355 22.83 12.34 62.84
CA MET A 355 22.53 11.98 64.23
C MET A 355 22.45 13.28 65.06
N ILE A 356 21.25 13.65 65.53
CA ILE A 356 21.06 14.77 66.45
C ILE A 356 21.58 14.34 67.82
N VAL A 357 22.74 14.85 68.24
CA VAL A 357 23.19 14.75 69.64
C VAL A 357 22.52 15.90 70.38
N SER A 358 21.55 15.59 71.24
CA SER A 358 20.99 16.55 72.19
C SER A 358 21.96 16.75 73.35
N SER A 359 22.34 17.99 73.63
CA SER A 359 22.84 18.43 74.95
C SER A 359 21.68 18.57 75.94
#